data_AF-A0A2A2Y1S4-F1
#
_entry.id   AF-A0A2A2Y1S4-F1
#
_cell.length_a   1.000
_cell.length_b   1.000
_cell.length_c   1.000
_cell.angle_alpha   90.00
_cell.angle_beta   90.00
_cell.angle_gamma   90.00
#
_symmetry.space_group_name_H-M   'P 1'
#
loop_
_entity.id
_entity.type
_entity.pdbx_description
1 polymer ?
#
loop_
_entity_poly.entity_id
_entity_poly.type
_entity_poly.pdbx_seq_one_letter_code
_entity_poly.pdbx_strand_id
1 'polypeptide(L)'
;MRPEALLALAGCEVILHAGDVCGAAVLADLEALAPCHAVAGNCDADPALPLSILHEVGGVRILLYHGHVPVDIARFRPDVVVTGHTHVPKVEQVGPVLYVNPGSAGPRRFNLPVTVARLTIRAGRPEARLIELAVA
;
A
#
# COMPACT_ATOMS: atom_id res chain seq x y z
N MET A 1 12.67 -1.38 7.31
CA MET A 1 11.88 -2.35 6.52
C MET A 1 12.60 -3.69 6.53
N ARG A 2 11.90 -4.81 6.34
CA ARG A 2 12.53 -6.14 6.22
C ARG A 2 13.12 -6.37 4.82
N PRO A 3 14.29 -7.01 4.66
CA PRO A 3 14.83 -7.37 3.34
C PRO A 3 13.88 -8.24 2.51
N GLU A 4 13.10 -9.11 3.16
CA GLU A 4 12.10 -9.96 2.51
C GLU A 4 11.01 -9.14 1.81
N ALA A 5 10.71 -7.93 2.31
CA ALA A 5 9.76 -7.03 1.65
C ALA A 5 10.32 -6.53 0.31
N LEU A 6 11.61 -6.15 0.28
CA LEU A 6 12.27 -5.72 -0.96
C LEU A 6 12.28 -6.86 -2.00
N LEU A 7 12.55 -8.09 -1.57
CA LEU A 7 12.49 -9.27 -2.44
C LEU A 7 11.07 -9.53 -2.96
N ALA A 8 10.05 -9.40 -2.11
CA ALA A 8 8.66 -9.61 -2.50
C ALA A 8 8.13 -8.53 -3.47
N LEU A 9 8.67 -7.31 -3.39
CA LEU A 9 8.32 -6.17 -4.24
C LEU A 9 9.19 -6.07 -5.51
N ALA A 10 10.24 -6.88 -5.63
CA ALA A 10 11.10 -6.88 -6.81
C ALA A 10 10.29 -7.19 -8.10
N GLY A 11 10.53 -6.40 -9.14
CA GLY A 11 9.83 -6.50 -10.42
C GLY A 11 8.45 -5.83 -10.46
N CYS A 12 8.05 -5.12 -9.40
CA CYS A 12 6.92 -4.20 -9.47
C CYS A 12 7.27 -2.97 -10.33
N GLU A 13 6.32 -2.52 -11.14
CA GLU A 13 6.47 -1.31 -11.97
C GLU A 13 6.29 -0.02 -11.16
N VAL A 14 5.51 -0.08 -10.09
CA VAL A 14 5.20 1.00 -9.15
C VAL A 14 5.04 0.42 -7.76
N ILE A 15 5.48 1.16 -6.74
CA ILE A 15 5.30 0.85 -5.32
C ILE A 15 4.35 1.88 -4.69
N LEU A 16 3.38 1.39 -3.91
CA LEU A 16 2.44 2.22 -3.15
C LEU A 16 2.66 1.99 -1.66
N HIS A 17 3.09 3.03 -0.92
CA HIS A 17 3.28 2.97 0.52
C HIS A 17 2.08 3.58 1.25
N ALA A 18 1.33 2.76 2.00
CA ALA A 18 0.10 3.15 2.68
C ALA A 18 0.33 3.96 3.98
N GLY A 19 1.39 4.76 4.05
CA GLY A 19 1.79 5.55 5.22
C GLY A 19 2.41 4.78 6.38
N ASP A 20 2.69 5.49 7.46
CA ASP A 20 3.58 5.09 8.55
C ASP A 20 4.97 4.71 8.05
N VAL A 21 5.53 5.56 7.19
CA VAL A 21 6.88 5.41 6.62
C VAL A 21 7.93 5.40 7.73
N CYS A 22 7.80 6.31 8.71
CA CYS A 22 8.63 6.42 9.91
C CYS A 22 10.15 6.61 9.63
N GLY A 23 10.55 7.02 8.42
CA GLY A 23 11.94 7.36 8.10
C GLY A 23 12.25 7.44 6.60
N ALA A 24 12.99 8.48 6.18
CA ALA A 24 13.31 8.74 4.78
C ALA A 24 14.08 7.59 4.09
N ALA A 25 14.87 6.81 4.84
CA ALA A 25 15.58 5.66 4.29
C ALA A 25 14.63 4.60 3.71
N VAL A 26 13.43 4.44 4.27
CA VAL A 26 12.44 3.46 3.76
C VAL A 26 11.99 3.83 2.35
N LEU A 27 11.72 5.11 2.08
CA LEU A 27 11.33 5.55 0.74
C LEU A 27 12.50 5.42 -0.23
N ALA A 28 13.71 5.80 0.19
CA ALA A 28 14.90 5.64 -0.64
C ALA A 28 15.15 4.18 -1.06
N ASP A 29 14.99 3.23 -0.12
CA ASP A 29 15.13 1.79 -0.41
C ASP A 29 14.06 1.29 -1.40
N LEU A 30 12.83 1.78 -1.29
CA LEU A 30 11.74 1.43 -2.22
C LEU A 30 11.92 2.08 -3.59
N GLU A 31 12.31 3.35 -3.62
CA GLU A 31 12.58 4.11 -4.85
C GLU A 31 13.75 3.52 -5.65
N ALA A 32 14.69 2.85 -4.98
CA ALA A 32 15.74 2.09 -5.64
C ALA A 32 15.21 0.86 -6.41
N LEU A 33 14.00 0.36 -6.08
CA LEU A 33 13.36 -0.76 -6.80
C LEU A 33 12.46 -0.27 -7.94
N ALA A 34 11.61 0.73 -7.67
CA ALA A 34 10.63 1.26 -8.61
C ALA A 34 10.10 2.63 -8.12
N PRO A 35 9.46 3.44 -8.99
CA PRO A 35 8.77 4.65 -8.57
C PRO A 35 7.84 4.38 -7.37
N CYS A 36 8.03 5.14 -6.28
CA CYS A 36 7.30 4.96 -5.03
C CYS A 36 6.37 6.14 -4.78
N HIS A 37 5.09 5.85 -4.54
CA HIS A 37 4.09 6.83 -4.10
C HIS A 37 3.68 6.52 -2.67
N ALA A 38 3.88 7.49 -1.78
CA ALA A 38 3.59 7.37 -0.37
C ALA A 38 2.56 8.41 0.08
N VAL A 39 1.75 8.02 1.05
CA VAL A 39 0.83 8.92 1.78
C VAL A 39 1.26 9.03 3.24
N ALA A 40 0.84 10.07 3.94
CA ALA A 40 1.11 10.21 5.37
C ALA A 40 0.28 9.22 6.19
N GLY A 41 0.92 8.51 7.12
CA GLY A 41 0.27 7.80 8.22
C GLY A 41 0.23 8.63 9.50
N ASN A 42 -0.40 8.09 10.56
CA ASN A 42 -0.49 8.81 11.83
C ASN A 42 0.86 8.91 12.58
N CYS A 43 1.87 8.16 12.15
CA CYS A 43 3.24 8.26 12.68
C CYS A 43 4.15 9.17 11.83
N ASP A 44 3.67 9.68 10.69
CA ASP A 44 4.45 10.51 9.80
C ASP A 44 4.18 12.00 10.05
N ALA A 45 5.23 12.75 10.40
CA ALA A 45 5.16 14.20 10.60
C ALA A 45 5.68 14.99 9.37
N ASP A 46 6.08 14.30 8.30
CA ASP A 46 6.61 14.94 7.10
C ASP A 46 5.49 15.64 6.31
N PRO A 47 5.48 16.98 6.21
CA PRO A 47 4.45 17.71 5.50
C PRO A 47 4.49 17.51 3.98
N ALA A 48 5.56 16.94 3.43
CA ALA A 48 5.66 16.62 2.00
C ALA A 48 4.81 15.40 1.62
N LEU A 49 4.43 14.55 2.59
CA LEU A 49 3.57 13.39 2.34
C LEU A 49 2.09 13.82 2.25
N PRO A 50 1.41 13.57 1.13
CA PRO A 50 -0.02 13.88 1.02
C PRO A 50 -0.86 12.92 1.87
N LEU A 51 -2.04 13.37 2.31
CA LEU A 51 -2.98 12.51 3.06
C LEU A 51 -3.62 11.42 2.20
N SER A 52 -3.76 11.68 0.90
CA SER A 52 -4.26 10.71 -0.07
C SER A 52 -3.71 11.00 -1.47
N ILE A 53 -3.63 9.95 -2.28
CA ILE A 53 -3.25 10.03 -3.70
C ILE A 53 -4.27 9.23 -4.49
N LEU A 54 -4.71 9.77 -5.63
CA LEU A 54 -5.33 8.98 -6.68
C LEU A 54 -4.29 8.75 -7.78
N HIS A 55 -3.89 7.51 -7.97
CA HIS A 55 -2.90 7.11 -8.96
C HIS A 55 -3.54 6.20 -10.00
N GLU A 56 -3.21 6.37 -11.28
CA GLU A 56 -3.76 5.57 -12.37
C GLU A 56 -2.67 4.70 -12.99
N VAL A 57 -2.91 3.39 -13.04
CA VAL A 57 -1.99 2.40 -13.63
C VAL A 57 -2.78 1.51 -14.58
N GLY A 58 -2.37 1.41 -15.84
CA GLY A 58 -3.03 0.55 -16.81
C GLY A 58 -4.54 0.80 -16.98
N GLY A 59 -4.99 2.05 -16.81
CA GLY A 59 -6.39 2.45 -16.86
C GLY A 59 -7.21 2.15 -15.59
N VAL A 60 -6.57 1.68 -14.52
CA VAL A 60 -7.19 1.39 -13.22
C VAL A 60 -6.88 2.52 -12.25
N ARG A 61 -7.91 3.06 -11.59
CA ARG A 61 -7.80 4.18 -10.64
C ARG A 61 -7.65 3.65 -9.22
N ILE A 62 -6.50 3.91 -8.62
CA ILE A 62 -6.10 3.42 -7.31
C ILE A 62 -6.09 4.58 -6.32
N LEU A 63 -7.02 4.58 -5.37
CA LEU A 63 -7.03 5.52 -4.25
C LEU A 63 -6.16 4.95 -3.13
N LEU A 64 -5.09 5.66 -2.79
CA LEU A 64 -4.19 5.36 -1.68
C LEU A 64 -4.42 6.39 -0.56
N TYR A 65 -4.68 5.92 0.66
CA TYR A 65 -4.70 6.75 1.87
C TYR A 65 -4.45 5.87 3.11
N HIS A 66 -3.94 6.41 4.20
CA HIS A 66 -3.57 5.55 5.34
C HIS A 66 -4.79 4.98 6.09
N GLY A 67 -5.84 5.77 6.30
CA GLY A 67 -7.07 5.31 6.99
C GLY A 67 -7.26 5.87 8.41
N HIS A 68 -6.30 6.60 8.96
CA HIS A 68 -6.44 7.29 10.26
C HIS A 68 -7.31 8.57 10.16
N VAL A 69 -7.39 9.15 8.97
CA VAL A 69 -8.29 10.27 8.63
C VAL A 69 -9.30 9.77 7.60
N PRO A 70 -10.61 10.02 7.77
CA PRO A 70 -11.62 9.64 6.81
C PRO A 70 -11.47 10.41 5.49
N VAL A 71 -11.75 9.73 4.38
CA VAL A 71 -11.73 10.30 3.03
C VAL A 71 -13.06 9.97 2.35
N ASP A 72 -13.62 10.92 1.60
CA ASP A 72 -14.77 10.66 0.73
C ASP A 72 -14.34 9.85 -0.49
N ILE A 73 -14.33 8.52 -0.34
CA ILE A 73 -13.93 7.56 -1.38
C ILE A 73 -14.77 7.73 -2.65
N ALA A 74 -16.07 8.01 -2.52
CA ALA A 74 -17.01 8.08 -3.64
C ALA A 74 -16.65 9.22 -4.61
N ARG A 75 -16.14 10.35 -4.10
CA ARG A 75 -15.64 11.46 -4.91
C ARG A 75 -14.53 11.05 -5.89
N PHE A 76 -13.69 10.10 -5.48
CA PHE A 76 -12.59 9.64 -6.32
C PHE A 76 -13.02 8.61 -7.36
N ARG A 77 -14.17 7.93 -7.19
CA ARG A 77 -14.63 6.80 -8.02
C ARG A 77 -13.48 5.81 -8.35
N PRO A 78 -12.81 5.23 -7.34
CA PRO A 78 -11.69 4.33 -7.55
C PRO A 78 -12.16 2.93 -7.98
N ASP A 79 -11.30 2.22 -8.69
CA ASP A 79 -11.44 0.78 -8.94
C ASP A 79 -10.78 -0.03 -7.82
N VAL A 80 -9.72 0.54 -7.21
CA VAL A 80 -8.98 -0.05 -6.10
C VAL A 80 -8.81 0.97 -4.98
N VAL A 81 -9.03 0.55 -3.74
CA VAL A 81 -8.73 1.34 -2.54
C VAL A 81 -7.64 0.64 -1.74
N VAL A 82 -6.52 1.33 -1.53
CA VAL A 82 -5.41 0.85 -0.71
C VAL A 82 -5.39 1.63 0.60
N THR A 83 -5.50 0.90 1.72
CA THR A 83 -5.43 1.45 3.08
C THR A 83 -4.33 0.84 3.92
N GLY A 84 -3.95 1.53 4.99
CA GLY A 84 -3.05 1.05 6.03
C GLY A 84 -3.75 1.05 7.39
N HIS A 85 -3.11 1.65 8.39
CA HIS A 85 -3.61 1.92 9.75
C HIS A 85 -3.90 0.71 10.65
N THR A 86 -4.78 -0.20 10.22
CA THR A 86 -5.22 -1.32 11.06
C THR A 86 -4.16 -2.41 11.21
N HIS A 87 -3.18 -2.43 10.28
CA HIS A 87 -2.22 -3.51 10.06
C HIS A 87 -2.85 -4.88 9.74
N VAL A 88 -4.18 -4.97 9.58
CA VAL A 88 -4.89 -6.21 9.28
C VAL A 88 -4.82 -6.46 7.78
N PRO A 89 -4.06 -7.48 7.32
CA PRO A 89 -3.92 -7.73 5.90
C PRO A 89 -5.26 -8.14 5.30
N LYS A 90 -5.65 -7.51 4.19
CA LYS A 90 -6.99 -7.71 3.61
C LYS A 90 -6.95 -7.53 2.10
N VAL A 91 -7.65 -8.41 1.40
CA VAL A 91 -8.05 -8.24 -0.01
C VAL A 91 -9.52 -8.61 -0.08
N GLU A 92 -10.37 -7.66 -0.44
CA GLU A 92 -11.82 -7.84 -0.45
C GLU A 92 -12.46 -7.07 -1.60
N GLN A 93 -13.35 -7.73 -2.34
CA GLN A 93 -14.17 -7.08 -3.36
C GLN A 93 -15.47 -6.58 -2.71
N VAL A 94 -15.72 -5.27 -2.74
CA VAL A 94 -16.96 -4.65 -2.24
C VAL A 94 -17.64 -3.92 -3.40
N GLY A 95 -18.69 -4.52 -3.96
CA GLY A 95 -19.30 -4.04 -5.19
C GLY A 95 -18.26 -4.01 -6.32
N PRO A 96 -18.10 -2.89 -7.06
CA PRO A 96 -17.11 -2.78 -8.13
C PRO A 96 -15.68 -2.48 -7.64
N VAL A 97 -15.48 -2.17 -6.35
CA VAL A 97 -14.20 -1.68 -5.82
C VAL A 97 -13.44 -2.79 -5.09
N LEU A 98 -12.16 -2.97 -5.43
CA LEU A 98 -11.24 -3.86 -4.72
C LEU A 98 -10.57 -3.12 -3.56
N TYR A 99 -10.80 -3.57 -2.34
CA TYR A 99 -10.17 -3.03 -1.14
C TYR A 99 -8.94 -3.87 -0.77
N VAL A 100 -7.82 -3.19 -0.56
CA VAL A 100 -6.54 -3.80 -0.20
C VAL A 100 -5.98 -3.11 1.03
N ASN A 101 -5.57 -3.92 2.01
CA ASN A 101 -4.70 -3.50 3.10
C ASN A 101 -3.49 -4.44 3.11
N PRO A 102 -2.25 -3.94 2.86
CA PRO A 102 -1.09 -4.81 2.73
C PRO A 102 -0.60 -5.36 4.07
N GLY A 103 -1.16 -4.91 5.20
CA GLY A 103 -0.69 -5.27 6.53
C GLY A 103 0.51 -4.42 6.98
N SER A 104 1.54 -5.09 7.48
CA SER A 104 2.79 -4.46 7.94
C SER A 104 4.00 -5.25 7.45
N ALA A 105 4.91 -4.57 6.75
CA ALA A 105 6.21 -5.11 6.31
C ALA A 105 7.37 -4.78 7.27
N GLY A 106 7.07 -4.13 8.38
CA GLY A 106 8.02 -3.73 9.43
C GLY A 106 8.08 -4.73 10.59
N PRO A 107 8.27 -4.24 11.83
CA PRO A 107 8.09 -5.06 13.03
C PRO A 107 6.71 -5.72 13.04
N ARG A 108 6.62 -6.93 13.61
CA ARG A 108 5.33 -7.61 13.78
C ARG A 108 4.43 -6.73 14.65
N ARG A 109 3.19 -6.51 14.20
CA ARG A 109 2.18 -5.74 14.94
C ARG A 109 1.15 -6.70 15.50
N PHE A 110 0.95 -6.67 16.81
CA PHE A 110 0.03 -7.58 17.50
C PHE A 110 0.35 -9.06 17.21
N ASN A 111 -0.67 -9.89 17.01
CA ASN A 111 -0.54 -11.28 16.56
C ASN A 111 -0.84 -11.44 15.06
N LEU A 112 -0.63 -10.38 14.26
CA LEU A 112 -0.92 -10.37 12.83
C LEU A 112 0.30 -10.85 12.02
N PRO A 113 0.09 -11.46 10.83
CA PRO A 113 1.18 -11.86 9.97
C PRO A 113 1.88 -10.64 9.35
N VAL A 114 3.18 -10.78 9.12
CA VAL A 114 3.99 -9.75 8.45
C VAL A 114 3.83 -9.93 6.96
N THR A 115 3.32 -8.92 6.28
CA THR A 115 2.83 -9.06 4.89
C THR A 115 3.12 -7.81 4.06
N VAL A 116 3.13 -8.03 2.76
CA VAL A 116 2.90 -7.00 1.73
C VAL A 116 1.77 -7.47 0.82
N ALA A 117 1.27 -6.59 -0.04
CA ALA A 117 0.34 -6.98 -1.11
C ALA A 117 0.98 -6.77 -2.48
N ARG A 118 0.65 -7.64 -3.44
CA ARG A 118 0.97 -7.45 -4.86
C ARG A 118 -0.32 -7.26 -5.65
N LEU A 119 -0.47 -6.09 -6.25
CA LEU A 119 -1.54 -5.76 -7.18
C LEU A 119 -1.04 -6.02 -8.61
N THR A 120 -1.78 -6.81 -9.38
CA THR A 120 -1.51 -7.08 -10.80
C THR A 120 -2.68 -6.56 -11.62
N ILE A 121 -2.39 -5.80 -12.68
CA ILE A 121 -3.41 -5.26 -13.58
C ILE A 121 -3.24 -5.91 -14.94
N ARG A 122 -4.28 -6.58 -15.44
CA ARG A 122 -4.29 -7.22 -16.77
C ARG A 122 -5.52 -6.77 -17.54
N ALA A 123 -5.29 -6.13 -18.69
CA ALA A 123 -6.37 -5.61 -19.54
C ALA A 123 -7.41 -4.77 -18.75
N GLY A 124 -6.93 -3.86 -17.90
CA GLY A 124 -7.76 -3.00 -17.05
C GLY A 124 -8.42 -3.69 -15.84
N ARG A 125 -8.08 -4.95 -15.54
CA ARG A 125 -8.64 -5.68 -14.40
C ARG A 125 -7.61 -5.80 -13.27
N PRO A 126 -7.90 -5.23 -12.08
CA PRO A 126 -7.03 -5.38 -10.91
C PRO A 126 -7.28 -6.70 -10.17
N GLU A 127 -6.21 -7.39 -9.79
CA GLU A 127 -6.21 -8.52 -8.87
C GLU A 127 -5.11 -8.32 -7.82
N ALA A 128 -5.44 -8.49 -6.55
CA ALA A 128 -4.47 -8.37 -5.46
C ALA A 128 -4.30 -9.70 -4.73
N ARG A 129 -3.09 -9.94 -4.22
CA ARG A 129 -2.83 -11.01 -3.27
C ARG A 129 -1.90 -10.55 -2.17
N LEU A 130 -2.05 -11.13 -0.99
CA LEU A 130 -1.13 -10.96 0.12
C LEU A 130 0.08 -11.88 -0.05
N ILE A 131 1.25 -11.40 0.35
CA ILE A 131 2.49 -12.16 0.41
C ILE A 131 2.96 -12.07 1.86
N GLU A 132 2.96 -13.20 2.55
CA GLU A 132 3.54 -13.30 3.89
C GLU A 132 5.06 -13.32 3.79
N LEU A 133 5.69 -12.50 4.64
CA LEU A 133 7.14 -12.40 4.73
C LEU A 133 7.60 -13.33 5.83
N ALA A 134 8.51 -14.25 5.49
CA ALA A 134 9.09 -15.17 6.46
C ALA A 134 9.71 -14.40 7.63
N VAL A 135 9.39 -14.82 8.85
CA VAL A 135 10.04 -14.31 10.06
C VAL A 135 11.21 -15.24 10.34
N ALA A 136 12.42 -14.82 9.97
CA ALA A 136 13.64 -15.45 10.49
C ALA A 136 13.74 -15.25 12.01
#